data_AF-A0A838JZ53-F1
#
_entry.id   AF-A0A838JZ53-F1
#
_cell.length_a   1.000
_cell.length_b   1.000
_cell.length_c   1.000
_cell.angle_alpha   90.00
_cell.angle_beta   90.00
_cell.angle_gamma   90.00
#
_symmetry.space_group_name_H-M   'P 1'
#
loop_
_entity.id
_entity.type
_entity.pdbx_description
1 polymer ?
#
loop_
_entity_poly.entity_id
_entity_poly.type
_entity_poly.pdbx_seq_one_letter_code
_entity_poly.pdbx_strand_id
1 'polypeptide(L)'
;MVIYALFWTVGAPGTPPATGPQSLPGQELDAYQNVWRPFAGDSNLANDANYSVVKSFPEGFGAVPANFLPTANTGAADIQTFFSSNAGLREKPVGQDWVVVPDSIRYTTSANGQPLIGATFQETFQAPAEGEEPEGEVGAINPDGETYTAFAFFDAGSPLFPSLVMLGLVSLLFVLHAALLYRDEGKERQARERTSEDQEEGRLVPAGR
;
A
#
# COMPACT_ATOMS: atom_id res chain seq x y z
N MET A 1 24.48 -10.65 -14.08
CA MET A 1 23.46 -11.11 -13.09
C MET A 1 23.77 -10.79 -11.64
N VAL A 2 25.05 -10.68 -11.20
CA VAL A 2 25.41 -10.43 -9.79
C VAL A 2 24.99 -9.03 -9.27
N ILE A 3 24.93 -8.00 -10.12
CA ILE A 3 24.59 -6.63 -9.70
C ILE A 3 23.09 -6.48 -9.35
N TYR A 4 22.20 -7.25 -9.99
CA TYR A 4 20.76 -7.23 -9.67
C TYR A 4 20.44 -7.92 -8.34
N ALA A 5 21.26 -8.89 -7.91
CA ALA A 5 21.08 -9.56 -6.61
C ALA A 5 21.42 -8.62 -5.44
N LEU A 6 22.44 -7.77 -5.58
CA LEU A 6 22.86 -6.82 -4.55
C LEU A 6 21.77 -5.81 -4.17
N PHE A 7 20.96 -5.38 -5.15
CA PHE A 7 19.85 -4.44 -4.91
C PHE A 7 18.72 -5.05 -4.06
N TRP A 8 18.50 -6.36 -4.16
CA TRP A 8 17.50 -7.07 -3.36
C TRP A 8 18.02 -7.51 -2.00
N THR A 9 19.31 -7.82 -1.86
CA THR A 9 19.88 -8.29 -0.59
C THR A 9 20.26 -7.17 0.37
N VAL A 10 20.70 -6.01 -0.13
CA VAL A 10 21.21 -4.91 0.72
C VAL A 10 20.22 -3.74 0.83
N GLY A 11 19.32 -3.62 -0.15
CA GLY A 11 18.42 -2.47 -0.27
C GLY A 11 19.18 -1.22 -0.75
N ALA A 12 18.48 -0.33 -1.46
CA ALA A 12 18.97 1.03 -1.65
C ALA A 12 18.95 1.77 -0.30
N PRO A 13 19.82 2.79 -0.09
CA PRO A 13 19.76 3.63 1.10
C PRO A 13 18.32 4.13 1.35
N GLY A 14 17.73 3.76 2.48
CA GLY A 14 16.34 4.09 2.83
C GLY A 14 15.28 3.01 2.53
N THR A 15 15.66 1.84 2.00
CA THR A 15 14.77 0.68 1.85
C THR A 15 15.18 -0.46 2.77
N PRO A 16 14.25 -1.12 3.50
CA PRO A 16 14.59 -2.25 4.36
C PRO A 16 15.16 -3.41 3.53
N PRO A 17 16.23 -4.09 4.00
CA PRO A 17 16.83 -5.21 3.30
C PRO A 17 15.80 -6.30 2.99
N ALA A 18 15.92 -6.96 1.84
CA ALA A 18 15.04 -8.04 1.37
C ALA A 18 13.56 -7.69 1.08
N THR A 19 13.13 -6.45 1.28
CA THR A 19 11.74 -6.04 1.03
C THR A 19 11.52 -5.27 -0.27
N GLY A 20 12.60 -4.76 -0.89
CA GLY A 20 12.51 -3.94 -2.11
C GLY A 20 11.87 -2.56 -1.87
N PRO A 21 11.61 -1.78 -2.94
CA PRO A 21 10.97 -0.48 -2.85
C PRO A 21 9.56 -0.59 -2.25
N GLN A 22 9.32 0.10 -1.12
CA GLN A 22 8.03 0.08 -0.41
C GLN A 22 7.02 1.13 -0.91
N SER A 23 7.48 2.05 -1.76
CA SER A 23 6.65 3.03 -2.45
C SER A 23 7.38 3.55 -3.70
N LEU A 24 6.64 4.12 -4.66
CA LEU A 24 7.22 4.92 -5.75
C LEU A 24 7.36 6.39 -5.31
N PRO A 25 8.24 7.18 -5.94
CA PRO A 25 8.29 8.62 -5.70
C PRO A 25 6.89 9.25 -5.85
N GLY A 26 6.43 9.95 -4.81
CA GLY A 26 5.10 10.56 -4.76
C GLY A 26 3.98 9.67 -4.19
N GLN A 27 4.28 8.43 -3.79
CA GLN A 27 3.37 7.57 -3.04
C GLN A 27 3.68 7.58 -1.54
N GLU A 28 2.68 7.24 -0.73
CA GLU A 28 2.85 7.02 0.70
C GLU A 28 3.83 5.85 0.96
N LEU A 29 4.61 5.95 2.04
CA LEU A 29 5.69 5.01 2.38
C LEU A 29 5.24 3.55 2.57
N ASP A 30 3.94 3.32 2.72
CA ASP A 30 3.30 2.05 3.04
C ASP A 30 2.40 1.50 1.92
N ALA A 31 2.43 2.10 0.72
CA ALA A 31 1.52 1.78 -0.39
C ALA A 31 1.54 0.30 -0.86
N TYR A 32 2.58 -0.46 -0.51
CA TYR A 32 2.71 -1.89 -0.83
C TYR A 32 2.62 -2.82 0.39
N GLN A 33 2.31 -2.28 1.58
CA GLN A 33 2.15 -3.06 2.80
C GLN A 33 0.68 -3.36 3.09
N ASN A 34 0.46 -4.40 3.88
CA ASN A 34 -0.86 -4.70 4.44
C ASN A 34 -1.20 -3.63 5.48
N VAL A 35 -2.17 -2.77 5.19
CA VAL A 35 -2.53 -1.66 6.06
C VAL A 35 -4.05 -1.58 6.20
N TRP A 36 -4.53 -1.35 7.42
CA TRP A 36 -5.91 -0.94 7.64
C TRP A 36 -6.03 0.54 7.31
N ARG A 37 -6.99 0.89 6.45
CA ARG A 37 -7.24 2.27 6.03
C ARG A 37 -8.50 2.77 6.72
N PRO A 38 -8.38 3.55 7.81
CA PRO A 38 -9.54 4.01 8.58
C PRO A 38 -10.30 5.11 7.85
N PHE A 39 -11.61 5.15 8.06
CA PHE A 39 -12.48 6.19 7.52
C PHE A 39 -13.77 6.32 8.34
N ALA A 40 -14.37 7.51 8.27
CA ALA A 40 -15.59 7.84 9.00
C ALA A 40 -16.83 7.37 8.24
N GLY A 41 -17.90 7.02 8.95
CA GLY A 41 -19.16 6.55 8.35
C GLY A 41 -19.88 7.60 7.48
N ASP A 42 -19.55 8.88 7.66
CA ASP A 42 -20.06 10.02 6.89
C ASP A 42 -19.08 10.50 5.81
N SER A 43 -17.92 9.86 5.67
CA SER A 43 -16.91 10.24 4.68
C SER A 43 -17.36 10.00 3.23
N ASN A 44 -16.69 10.65 2.27
CA ASN A 44 -16.91 10.38 0.85
C ASN A 44 -16.66 8.91 0.49
N LEU A 45 -15.72 8.25 1.18
CA LEU A 45 -15.44 6.84 0.97
C LEU A 45 -16.62 5.96 1.40
N ALA A 46 -17.28 6.28 2.51
CA ALA A 46 -18.49 5.58 2.95
C ALA A 46 -19.69 5.79 2.00
N ASN A 47 -19.64 6.82 1.15
CA ASN A 47 -20.64 7.06 0.10
C ASN A 47 -20.35 6.30 -1.21
N ASP A 48 -19.16 5.72 -1.37
CA ASP A 48 -18.83 4.89 -2.52
C ASP A 48 -19.66 3.59 -2.50
N ALA A 49 -20.09 3.14 -3.68
CA ALA A 49 -20.88 1.91 -3.82
C ALA A 49 -20.16 0.66 -3.27
N ASN A 50 -18.83 0.66 -3.26
CA ASN A 50 -18.05 -0.44 -2.72
C ASN A 50 -18.18 -0.56 -1.20
N TYR A 51 -18.35 0.55 -0.48
CA TYR A 51 -18.35 0.60 0.98
C TYR A 51 -19.72 0.97 1.59
N SER A 52 -20.78 1.04 0.79
CA SER A 52 -22.11 1.45 1.25
C SER A 52 -22.69 0.58 2.38
N VAL A 53 -22.19 -0.66 2.54
CA VAL A 53 -22.54 -1.57 3.65
C VAL A 53 -22.32 -0.93 5.03
N VAL A 54 -21.37 0.00 5.14
CA VAL A 54 -21.06 0.76 6.35
C VAL A 54 -22.28 1.49 6.91
N LYS A 55 -23.20 1.95 6.06
CA LYS A 55 -24.43 2.66 6.46
C LYS A 55 -25.46 1.77 7.15
N SER A 56 -25.29 0.45 7.05
CA SER A 56 -26.13 -0.55 7.70
C SER A 56 -25.49 -1.13 8.94
N PHE A 57 -24.45 -0.52 9.48
CA PHE A 57 -23.86 -0.97 10.73
C PHE A 57 -24.82 -0.75 11.91
N PRO A 58 -24.99 -1.73 12.82
CA PRO A 58 -24.30 -3.02 12.86
C PRO A 58 -24.95 -4.16 12.06
N GLU A 59 -26.18 -4.01 11.57
CA GLU A 59 -26.97 -5.09 10.96
C GLU A 59 -26.34 -5.73 9.72
N GLY A 60 -25.59 -4.96 8.92
CA GLY A 60 -24.85 -5.42 7.75
C GLY A 60 -23.52 -6.12 8.06
N PHE A 61 -23.21 -6.30 9.35
CA PHE A 61 -21.95 -6.86 9.81
C PHE A 61 -22.18 -8.09 10.68
N GLY A 62 -21.27 -9.06 10.55
CA GLY A 62 -21.24 -10.28 11.33
C GLY A 62 -20.21 -10.25 12.46
N ALA A 63 -20.17 -11.35 13.21
CA ALA A 63 -19.06 -11.63 14.12
C ALA A 63 -17.75 -11.79 13.33
N VAL A 64 -16.65 -11.35 13.92
CA VAL A 64 -15.32 -11.51 13.33
C VAL A 64 -14.94 -13.00 13.32
N PRO A 65 -14.53 -13.57 12.17
CA PRO A 65 -14.05 -14.94 12.12
C PRO A 65 -12.86 -15.16 13.06
N ALA A 66 -12.83 -16.27 13.80
CA ALA A 66 -11.81 -16.51 14.82
C ALA A 66 -10.37 -16.49 14.28
N ASN A 67 -10.16 -16.96 13.04
CA ASN A 67 -8.87 -16.93 12.36
C ASN A 67 -8.46 -15.52 11.88
N PHE A 68 -9.40 -14.59 11.79
CA PHE A 68 -9.18 -13.20 11.38
C PHE A 68 -9.16 -12.22 12.55
N LEU A 69 -9.62 -12.65 13.73
CA LEU A 69 -9.70 -11.83 14.94
C LEU A 69 -8.40 -11.10 15.29
N PRO A 70 -7.20 -11.72 15.23
CA PRO A 70 -5.95 -10.98 15.47
C PRO A 70 -5.75 -9.82 14.51
N THR A 71 -6.06 -10.00 13.22
CA THR A 71 -5.95 -8.96 12.19
C THR A 71 -7.02 -7.88 12.34
N ALA A 72 -8.25 -8.25 12.73
CA ALA A 72 -9.29 -7.27 13.01
C ALA A 72 -8.97 -6.42 14.25
N ASN A 73 -8.34 -7.01 15.27
CA ASN A 73 -7.93 -6.29 16.47
C ASN A 73 -6.86 -5.22 16.17
N THR A 74 -5.90 -5.52 15.28
CA THR A 74 -4.95 -4.49 14.83
C THR A 74 -5.67 -3.37 14.08
N GLY A 75 -6.67 -3.70 13.26
CA GLY A 75 -7.47 -2.70 12.56
C GLY A 75 -8.26 -1.78 13.50
N ALA A 76 -8.83 -2.30 14.59
CA ALA A 76 -9.48 -1.46 15.60
C ALA A 76 -8.49 -0.49 16.27
N ALA A 77 -7.27 -0.94 16.56
CA ALA A 77 -6.20 -0.09 17.08
C ALA A 77 -5.75 0.97 16.05
N ASP A 78 -5.67 0.61 14.76
CA ASP A 78 -5.33 1.54 13.68
C ASP A 78 -6.43 2.61 13.51
N ILE A 79 -7.71 2.23 13.61
CA ILE A 79 -8.84 3.18 13.63
C ILE A 79 -8.69 4.15 14.80
N GLN A 80 -8.48 3.64 16.02
CA GLN A 80 -8.31 4.46 17.21
C GLN A 80 -7.14 5.45 17.05
N THR A 81 -6.00 4.94 16.56
CA THR A 81 -4.78 5.73 16.36
C THR A 81 -5.02 6.84 15.34
N PHE A 82 -5.69 6.54 14.23
CA PHE A 82 -6.01 7.52 13.20
C PHE A 82 -6.91 8.64 13.74
N PHE A 83 -8.05 8.29 14.34
CA PHE A 83 -9.04 9.26 14.80
C PHE A 83 -8.66 10.03 16.08
N SER A 84 -7.70 9.52 16.85
CA SER A 84 -7.11 10.24 18.00
C SER A 84 -5.92 11.12 17.64
N SER A 85 -5.37 10.96 16.44
CA SER A 85 -4.26 11.77 15.93
C SER A 85 -4.74 13.07 15.26
N ASN A 86 -3.89 14.10 15.25
CA ASN A 86 -4.14 15.35 14.50
C ASN A 86 -3.93 15.19 12.98
N ALA A 87 -4.11 13.98 12.42
CA ALA A 87 -3.73 13.61 11.05
C ALA A 87 -4.67 14.19 9.97
N GLY A 88 -4.88 15.51 9.97
CA GLY A 88 -5.64 16.23 8.95
C GLY A 88 -7.15 16.33 9.20
N LEU A 89 -7.64 15.81 10.32
CA LEU A 89 -9.00 16.06 10.78
C LEU A 89 -9.10 17.45 11.42
N ARG A 90 -10.19 18.18 11.16
CA ARG A 90 -10.44 19.51 11.73
C ARG A 90 -10.65 19.46 13.25
N GLU A 91 -11.18 18.35 13.72
CA GLU A 91 -11.45 18.04 15.12
C GLU A 91 -11.24 16.54 15.30
N LYS A 92 -10.78 16.12 16.48
CA LYS A 92 -10.58 14.70 16.80
C LYS A 92 -11.92 14.12 17.24
N PRO A 93 -12.54 13.24 16.45
CA PRO A 93 -13.80 12.62 16.88
C PRO A 93 -13.60 11.56 17.96
N VAL A 94 -12.35 11.16 18.22
CA VAL A 94 -11.96 10.23 19.28
C VAL A 94 -10.87 10.91 20.10
N GLY A 95 -11.13 11.12 21.38
CA GLY A 95 -10.15 11.67 22.33
C GLY A 95 -9.07 10.66 22.73
N GLN A 96 -8.06 11.10 23.49
CA GLN A 96 -7.05 10.20 24.08
C GLN A 96 -7.67 9.23 25.11
N ASP A 97 -8.84 9.59 25.57
CA ASP A 97 -9.58 9.00 26.68
C ASP A 97 -10.66 8.03 26.23
N TRP A 98 -10.64 7.65 24.97
CA TRP A 98 -11.64 6.78 24.37
C TRP A 98 -11.07 5.37 24.26
N VAL A 99 -11.89 4.36 24.50
CA VAL A 99 -11.52 2.96 24.34
C VAL A 99 -12.51 2.24 23.43
N VAL A 100 -12.06 1.16 22.79
CA VAL A 100 -12.94 0.28 22.00
C VAL A 100 -13.94 -0.37 22.95
N VAL A 101 -15.24 -0.23 22.65
CA VAL A 101 -16.29 -0.92 23.40
C VAL A 101 -16.14 -2.43 23.17
N PRO A 102 -16.09 -3.26 24.24
CA PRO A 102 -16.04 -4.71 24.11
C PRO A 102 -17.14 -5.25 23.20
N ASP A 103 -16.82 -6.25 22.37
CA ASP A 103 -17.74 -6.88 21.42
C ASP A 103 -18.37 -5.95 20.36
N SER A 104 -17.88 -4.70 20.23
CA SER A 104 -18.32 -3.77 19.18
C SER A 104 -17.63 -3.99 17.84
N ILE A 105 -16.51 -4.71 17.81
CA ILE A 105 -15.79 -5.00 16.58
C ILE A 105 -16.63 -5.97 15.75
N ARG A 106 -17.12 -5.50 14.61
CA ARG A 106 -17.85 -6.32 13.65
C ARG A 106 -17.11 -6.40 12.32
N TYR A 107 -17.36 -7.47 11.59
CA TYR A 107 -16.71 -7.79 10.34
C TYR A 107 -17.72 -7.90 9.20
N THR A 108 -17.34 -7.42 8.02
CA THR A 108 -18.05 -7.69 6.78
C THR A 108 -17.07 -7.72 5.61
N THR A 109 -17.59 -7.92 4.42
CA THR A 109 -16.82 -7.81 3.18
C THR A 109 -17.51 -6.77 2.30
N SER A 110 -16.75 -5.80 1.81
CA SER A 110 -17.22 -4.78 0.87
C SER A 110 -17.60 -5.40 -0.49
N ALA A 111 -18.28 -4.63 -1.34
CA ALA A 111 -18.76 -5.15 -2.63
C ALA A 111 -17.61 -5.52 -3.59
N ASN A 112 -16.43 -4.90 -3.44
CA ASN A 112 -15.21 -5.23 -4.17
C ASN A 112 -14.40 -6.38 -3.53
N GLY A 113 -14.93 -7.05 -2.51
CA GLY A 113 -14.30 -8.21 -1.87
C GLY A 113 -13.26 -7.89 -0.80
N GLN A 114 -13.10 -6.63 -0.40
CA GLN A 114 -12.14 -6.26 0.66
C GLN A 114 -12.72 -6.55 2.05
N PRO A 115 -11.92 -7.10 2.97
CA PRO A 115 -12.29 -7.18 4.38
C PRO A 115 -12.57 -5.79 4.94
N LEU A 116 -13.65 -5.66 5.70
CA LEU A 116 -14.05 -4.40 6.31
C LEU A 116 -14.45 -4.64 7.76
N ILE A 117 -13.99 -3.76 8.65
CA ILE A 117 -14.34 -3.79 10.06
C ILE A 117 -15.03 -2.49 10.45
N GLY A 118 -15.93 -2.59 11.42
CA GLY A 118 -16.49 -1.45 12.13
C GLY A 118 -16.23 -1.64 13.63
N ALA A 119 -15.86 -0.57 14.31
CA ALA A 119 -15.62 -0.57 15.74
C ALA A 119 -16.27 0.68 16.37
N THR A 120 -16.84 0.50 17.55
CA THR A 120 -17.40 1.60 18.34
C THR A 120 -16.44 1.92 19.48
N PHE A 121 -16.14 3.20 19.61
CA PHE A 121 -15.32 3.78 20.67
C PHE A 121 -16.23 4.54 21.63
N GLN A 122 -15.87 4.55 22.91
CA GLN A 122 -16.60 5.27 23.93
C GLN A 122 -15.63 5.95 24.89
N GLU A 123 -16.03 7.11 25.39
CA GLU A 123 -15.30 7.84 26.43
C GLU A 123 -15.12 7.02 27.70
N THR A 124 -13.99 7.26 28.37
CA THR A 124 -13.68 6.72 29.69
C THR A 124 -13.75 7.79 30.75
N PHE A 125 -14.00 7.38 32.00
CA PHE A 125 -13.93 8.28 33.14
C PHE A 125 -12.55 8.92 33.24
N GLN A 126 -12.54 10.24 33.38
CA GLN A 126 -11.34 11.03 33.49
C GLN A 126 -10.91 11.24 34.94
N ALA A 127 -9.62 11.47 35.13
CA ALA A 127 -9.13 11.99 36.40
C ALA A 127 -9.78 13.35 36.63
N PRO A 128 -10.48 13.56 37.75
CA PRO A 128 -11.16 14.80 38.04
C PRO A 128 -10.13 15.93 38.25
N ALA A 129 -10.60 17.17 38.21
CA ALA A 129 -9.78 18.31 38.59
C ALA A 129 -9.35 18.20 40.07
N GLU A 130 -8.23 18.82 40.43
CA GLU A 130 -7.68 18.74 41.78
C GLU A 130 -8.70 19.18 42.84
N GLY A 131 -9.13 18.25 43.70
CA GLY A 131 -10.11 18.49 44.77
C GLY A 131 -11.51 17.92 44.54
N GLU A 132 -11.77 17.28 43.39
CA GLU A 132 -13.02 16.59 43.09
C GLU A 132 -12.88 15.06 43.21
N GLU A 133 -13.99 14.38 43.56
CA GLU A 133 -14.05 12.92 43.55
C GLU A 133 -14.33 12.41 42.13
N PRO A 134 -13.71 11.30 41.70
CA PRO A 134 -13.93 10.76 40.37
C PRO A 134 -15.34 10.18 40.27
N GLU A 135 -16.03 10.44 39.15
CA GLU A 135 -17.37 9.91 38.88
C GLU A 135 -17.38 8.38 38.66
N GLY A 136 -16.21 7.79 38.41
CA GLY A 136 -16.02 6.36 38.21
C GLY A 136 -14.55 5.96 38.27
N GLU A 137 -14.27 4.70 37.93
CA GLU A 137 -12.90 4.22 37.84
C GLU A 137 -12.22 4.86 36.61
N VAL A 138 -11.18 5.68 36.84
CA VAL A 138 -10.45 6.36 35.76
C VAL A 138 -9.97 5.34 34.72
N GLY A 139 -10.30 5.58 33.45
CA GLY A 139 -10.02 4.68 32.33
C GLY A 139 -11.04 3.56 32.10
N ALA A 140 -12.04 3.39 32.98
CA ALA A 140 -13.19 2.54 32.69
C ALA A 140 -14.18 3.28 31.77
N ILE A 141 -14.93 2.52 30.96
CA ILE A 141 -15.93 3.07 30.04
C ILE A 141 -16.97 3.88 30.84
N ASN A 142 -17.17 5.12 30.45
CA ASN A 142 -18.24 5.96 30.94
C ASN A 142 -19.54 5.58 30.21
N PRO A 143 -20.53 4.96 30.87
CA PRO A 143 -21.77 4.51 30.21
C PRO A 143 -22.59 5.67 29.63
N ASP A 144 -22.43 6.87 30.18
CA ASP A 144 -23.10 8.10 29.73
C ASP A 144 -22.21 8.93 28.78
N GLY A 145 -20.97 8.48 28.53
CA GLY A 145 -20.01 9.14 27.65
C GLY A 145 -20.38 9.03 26.18
N GLU A 146 -19.79 9.91 25.37
CA GLU A 146 -20.05 9.91 23.92
C GLU A 146 -19.53 8.63 23.25
N THR A 147 -20.19 8.24 22.16
CA THR A 147 -19.80 7.08 21.35
C THR A 147 -19.54 7.49 19.91
N TYR A 148 -18.54 6.87 19.30
CA TYR A 148 -18.13 7.14 17.93
C TYR A 148 -17.89 5.82 17.22
N THR A 149 -18.52 5.63 16.07
CA THR A 149 -18.33 4.42 15.27
C THR A 149 -17.55 4.77 14.02
N ALA A 150 -16.46 4.06 13.80
CA ALA A 150 -15.59 4.22 12.65
C ALA A 150 -15.27 2.88 12.00
N PHE A 151 -14.75 2.96 10.78
CA PHE A 151 -14.59 1.82 9.90
C PHE A 151 -13.17 1.78 9.37
N ALA A 152 -12.72 0.59 8.99
CA ALA A 152 -11.51 0.44 8.19
C ALA A 152 -11.70 -0.69 7.19
N PHE A 153 -11.17 -0.49 5.99
CA PHE A 153 -11.00 -1.59 5.04
C PHE A 153 -9.55 -2.07 5.07
N PHE A 154 -9.37 -3.37 4.82
CA PHE A 154 -8.05 -3.97 4.74
C PHE A 154 -7.50 -3.81 3.33
N ASP A 155 -6.46 -3.01 3.20
CA ASP A 155 -5.66 -2.93 1.98
C ASP A 155 -4.52 -3.93 2.08
N ALA A 156 -4.59 -5.02 1.32
CA ALA A 156 -3.51 -6.01 1.25
C ALA A 156 -2.29 -5.50 0.45
N GLY A 157 -2.38 -4.29 -0.12
CA GLY A 157 -1.39 -3.75 -1.03
C GLY A 157 -1.19 -4.65 -2.25
N SER A 158 -0.06 -4.45 -2.93
CA SER A 158 0.39 -5.38 -3.97
C SER A 158 1.89 -5.61 -3.83
N PRO A 159 2.31 -6.57 -2.98
CA PRO A 159 3.73 -6.81 -2.71
C PRO A 159 4.51 -7.24 -3.96
N LEU A 160 3.82 -7.79 -4.98
CA LEU A 160 4.43 -8.19 -6.26
C LEU A 160 4.57 -7.03 -7.25
N PHE A 161 3.88 -5.91 -7.04
CA PHE A 161 3.86 -4.81 -8.02
C PHE A 161 5.25 -4.21 -8.28
N PRO A 162 6.08 -3.92 -7.25
CA PRO A 162 7.45 -3.44 -7.48
C PRO A 162 8.28 -4.41 -8.34
N SER A 163 8.15 -5.72 -8.10
CA SER A 163 8.84 -6.75 -8.87
C SER A 163 8.39 -6.79 -10.34
N LEU A 164 7.09 -6.64 -10.59
CA LEU A 164 6.54 -6.62 -11.95
C LEU A 164 7.00 -5.38 -12.73
N VAL A 165 7.06 -4.21 -12.09
CA VAL A 165 7.60 -2.99 -12.71
C VAL A 165 9.06 -3.18 -13.11
N MET A 166 9.89 -3.72 -12.20
CA MET A 166 11.30 -4.00 -12.50
C MET A 166 11.46 -5.03 -13.62
N LEU A 167 10.65 -6.09 -13.63
CA LEU A 167 10.66 -7.09 -14.69
C LEU A 167 10.31 -6.46 -16.05
N GLY A 168 9.30 -5.59 -16.08
CA GLY A 168 8.92 -4.84 -17.28
C GLY A 168 10.05 -3.95 -17.80
N LEU A 169 10.69 -3.18 -16.92
CA LEU A 169 11.82 -2.31 -17.27
C LEU A 169 13.02 -3.10 -17.80
N VAL A 170 13.40 -4.19 -17.12
CA VAL A 170 14.51 -5.05 -17.57
C VAL A 170 14.20 -5.67 -18.93
N SER A 171 12.96 -6.13 -19.13
CA SER A 171 12.53 -6.71 -20.41
C SER A 171 12.60 -5.67 -21.54
N LEU A 172 12.15 -4.44 -21.27
CA LEU A 172 12.22 -3.33 -22.23
C LEU A 172 13.68 -2.99 -22.60
N LEU A 173 14.55 -2.87 -21.60
CA LEU A 173 15.97 -2.58 -21.81
C LEU A 173 16.68 -3.70 -22.56
N PHE A 174 16.32 -4.96 -22.29
CA PHE A 174 16.86 -6.11 -23.01
C PHE A 174 16.46 -6.09 -24.49
N VAL A 175 15.18 -5.84 -24.80
CA VAL A 175 14.71 -5.71 -26.18
C VAL A 175 15.39 -4.55 -26.90
N LEU A 176 15.53 -3.41 -26.23
CA LEU A 176 16.25 -2.26 -26.78
C LEU A 176 17.72 -2.61 -27.08
N HIS A 177 18.40 -3.29 -26.16
CA HIS A 177 19.77 -3.72 -26.34
C HIS A 177 19.92 -4.69 -27.53
N ALA A 178 19.05 -5.69 -27.64
CA ALA A 178 19.03 -6.62 -28.76
C ALA A 178 18.78 -5.91 -30.11
N ALA A 179 17.87 -4.93 -30.13
CA ALA A 179 17.59 -4.14 -31.33
C ALA A 179 18.80 -3.28 -31.75
N LEU A 180 19.52 -2.70 -30.79
CA LEU A 180 20.75 -1.95 -31.06
C LEU A 180 21.86 -2.85 -31.60
N LEU A 181 22.06 -4.04 -31.02
CA LEU A 181 23.01 -5.03 -31.53
C LEU A 181 22.67 -5.46 -32.95
N TYR A 182 21.41 -5.79 -33.22
CA TYR A 182 20.95 -6.16 -34.57
C TYR A 182 21.23 -5.05 -35.59
N ARG A 183 21.00 -3.79 -35.21
CA ARG A 183 21.30 -2.63 -36.07
C ARG A 183 22.80 -2.49 -36.34
N ASP A 184 23.65 -2.68 -35.34
CA ASP A 184 25.09 -2.53 -35.50
C ASP A 184 25.71 -3.69 -36.29
N GLU A 185 25.26 -4.94 -36.07
CA GLU A 185 25.63 -6.08 -36.93
C GLU A 185 25.22 -5.83 -38.39
N GLY A 186 24.04 -5.25 -38.62
CA GLY A 186 23.57 -4.89 -39.95
C GLY A 186 24.49 -3.89 -40.67
N LYS A 187 24.99 -2.88 -39.96
CA LYS A 187 25.97 -1.92 -40.52
C LYS A 187 27.30 -2.58 -40.83
N GLU A 188 27.78 -3.47 -39.96
CA GLU A 188 29.05 -4.15 -40.17
C GLU A 188 28.99 -5.08 -41.39
N ARG A 189 27.87 -5.78 -41.59
CA ARG A 189 27.63 -6.60 -42.80
C ARG A 189 27.72 -5.76 -44.07
N GLN A 190 27.03 -4.63 -44.11
CA GLN A 190 27.07 -3.71 -45.26
C GLN A 190 28.48 -3.18 -45.55
N ALA A 191 29.26 -2.87 -44.49
CA ALA A 191 30.63 -2.41 -44.66
C ALA A 191 31.55 -3.50 -45.25
N ARG A 192 31.38 -4.75 -44.82
CA ARG A 192 32.13 -5.90 -45.35
C ARG A 192 31.79 -6.17 -46.82
N GLU A 193 30.50 -6.12 -47.18
CA GLU A 193 30.04 -6.32 -48.57
C GLU A 193 30.63 -5.28 -49.52
N ARG A 194 30.60 -3.99 -49.15
CA ARG A 194 31.24 -2.92 -49.96
C ARG A 194 32.74 -3.12 -50.13
N THR A 195 33.43 -3.53 -49.06
CA THR A 195 34.88 -3.77 -49.12
C THR A 195 35.22 -4.95 -50.04
N SER A 196 34.38 -5.99 -50.08
CA SER A 196 34.57 -7.10 -51.03
C SER A 196 34.29 -6.69 -52.47
N GLU A 197 33.26 -5.87 -52.73
CA GLU A 197 32.97 -5.34 -54.07
C GLU A 197 34.13 -4.49 -54.60
N ASP A 198 34.66 -3.58 -53.78
CA ASP A 198 35.82 -2.74 -54.13
C ASP A 198 37.08 -3.58 -54.47
N GLN A 199 37.30 -4.69 -53.74
CA GLN A 199 38.41 -5.60 -54.02
C GLN A 199 38.22 -6.40 -55.31
N GLU A 200 37.00 -6.81 -55.65
CA GLU A 200 36.71 -7.51 -56.90
C GLU A 200 36.82 -6.57 -58.11
N GLU A 201 36.30 -5.35 -58.04
CA GLU A 201 36.44 -4.34 -59.10
C GLU A 201 37.91 -3.94 -59.32
N GLY A 202 38.69 -3.74 -58.25
CA GLY A 202 40.12 -3.45 -58.34
C GLY A 202 40.95 -4.58 -58.96
N ARG A 203 40.46 -5.83 -58.90
CA ARG A 203 41.10 -7.01 -59.52
C ARG A 203 40.81 -7.13 -61.02
N LEU A 204 39.75 -6.47 -61.51
CA LEU A 204 39.28 -6.53 -62.89
C LEU A 204 39.84 -5.41 -63.78
N VAL A 205 40.62 -4.46 -63.24
CA VAL A 205 41.37 -3.48 -64.05
C VAL A 205 42.65 -4.16 -64.57
N PRO A 206 42.72 -4.56 -65.86
CA PRO A 206 43.95 -5.14 -66.38
C PRO A 206 45.04 -4.07 -66.43
N ALA A 207 46.27 -4.49 -66.15
CA ALA A 207 47.48 -3.71 -66.40
C ALA A 207 47.62 -3.45 -67.92
N GLY A 208 46.85 -2.50 -68.43
CA GLY A 208 46.99 -1.95 -69.77
C GLY A 208 48.17 -0.99 -69.79
N ARG A 209 49.23 -1.42 -70.47
CA ARG A 209 50.37 -0.61 -70.92
C ARG A 209 49.93 0.58 -71.76
#